data_AF-C0PN45-F1
#
_entry.id   AF-C0PN45-F1
#
_cell.length_a   1.000
_cell.length_b   1.000
_cell.length_c   1.000
_cell.angle_alpha   90.00
_cell.angle_beta   90.00
_cell.angle_gamma   90.00
#
_symmetry.space_group_name_H-M   'P 1'
#
loop_
_entity.id
_entity.type
_entity.pdbx_description
1 polymer ?
#
loop_
_entity_poly.entity_id
_entity_poly.type
_entity_poly.pdbx_seq_one_letter_code
_entity_poly.pdbx_strand_id
1 'polypeptide(L)'
;MEHNDTKVSLCHMACEVVEGVGGLEEVTFLYRLTPGACPKSYGVNVARLAGIPTKLLQRANEKSSEFEANYGKRHKMTNDKHVSAQSDDKFSAIRDLFRIVKTWPRPEDQEASISMLRKLQKRAKV
;
A
#
# COMPACT_ATOMS: atom_id res chain seq x y z
N MET A 1 -4.12 18.93 1.07
CA MET A 1 -5.15 19.99 1.02
C MET A 1 -6.31 19.50 1.87
N GLU A 2 -6.38 19.95 3.12
CA GLU A 2 -7.56 19.70 3.97
C GLU A 2 -8.70 20.53 3.41
N HIS A 3 -9.73 19.87 2.87
CA HIS A 3 -11.01 20.54 2.61
C HIS A 3 -11.66 20.81 3.96
N ASN A 4 -11.50 22.03 4.48
CA ASN A 4 -12.04 22.45 5.75
C ASN A 4 -13.50 22.90 5.55
N ASP A 5 -14.40 21.93 5.38
CA ASP A 5 -15.84 22.16 5.43
C ASP A 5 -16.26 22.39 6.89
N THR A 6 -16.77 23.58 7.20
CA THR A 6 -17.19 23.96 8.56
C THR A 6 -18.33 23.13 9.12
N LYS A 7 -19.03 22.35 8.30
CA LYS A 7 -20.10 21.44 8.72
C LYS A 7 -19.60 20.03 9.07
N VAL A 8 -18.34 19.71 8.80
CA VAL A 8 -17.77 18.37 9.00
C VAL A 8 -16.60 18.46 9.97
N SER A 9 -16.62 17.60 11.00
CA SER A 9 -15.51 17.49 11.95
C SER A 9 -15.17 16.03 12.21
N LEU A 10 -13.88 15.75 12.44
CA LEU A 10 -13.41 14.43 12.83
C LEU A 10 -13.45 14.32 14.35
N CYS A 11 -13.96 13.19 14.84
CA CYS A 11 -13.93 12.81 16.23
C CYS A 11 -13.64 11.31 16.34
N HIS A 12 -13.16 10.87 17.51
CA HIS A 12 -12.95 9.46 17.85
C HIS A 12 -13.28 9.21 19.32
N MET A 13 -13.45 7.95 19.70
CA MET A 13 -13.68 7.57 21.10
C MET A 13 -12.34 7.40 21.82
N ALA A 14 -12.18 8.09 22.94
CA ALA A 14 -10.98 8.04 23.76
C ALA A 14 -10.80 6.66 24.42
N CYS A 15 -9.53 6.26 24.54
CA CYS A 15 -9.12 5.03 25.20
C CYS A 15 -7.76 5.21 25.86
N GLU A 16 -7.49 4.39 26.87
CA GLU A 16 -6.16 4.22 27.47
C GLU A 16 -5.57 2.90 27.01
N VAL A 17 -4.30 2.94 26.64
CA VAL A 17 -3.57 1.78 26.12
C VAL A 17 -2.41 1.49 27.06
N VAL A 18 -2.37 0.27 27.58
CA VAL A 18 -1.28 -0.22 28.42
C VAL A 18 -0.64 -1.44 27.78
N GLU A 19 0.62 -1.71 28.13
CA GLU A 19 1.29 -2.92 27.69
C GLU A 19 0.72 -4.12 28.46
N GLY A 20 0.07 -5.03 27.73
CA GLY A 20 -0.57 -6.21 28.30
C GLY A 20 0.30 -7.45 28.25
N VAL A 21 -0.27 -8.57 28.67
CA VAL A 21 0.46 -9.84 28.79
C VAL A 21 0.88 -10.38 27.42
N GLY A 22 2.15 -10.76 27.27
CA GLY A 22 2.68 -11.37 26.06
C GLY A 22 2.97 -10.39 24.92
N GLY A 23 3.22 -9.12 25.26
CA GLY A 23 3.58 -8.06 24.30
C GLY A 23 2.41 -7.56 23.45
N LEU A 24 1.17 -7.85 23.86
CA LEU A 24 -0.04 -7.35 23.23
C LEU A 24 -0.61 -6.19 24.05
N GLU A 25 -1.09 -5.16 23.36
CA GLU A 25 -1.73 -4.02 24.01
C GLU A 25 -3.04 -4.42 24.69
N GLU A 26 -3.30 -3.81 25.83
CA GLU A 26 -4.57 -3.85 26.52
C GLU A 26 -5.21 -2.47 26.49
N VAL A 27 -6.46 -2.40 26.03
CA VAL A 27 -7.16 -1.15 25.77
C VAL A 27 -8.36 -1.01 26.69
N THR A 28 -8.41 0.10 27.42
CA THR A 28 -9.55 0.52 28.24
C THR A 28 -10.33 1.59 27.50
N PHE A 29 -11.58 1.32 27.17
CA PHE A 29 -12.45 2.30 26.52
C PHE A 29 -13.01 3.28 27.55
N LEU A 30 -12.74 4.58 27.34
CA LEU A 30 -13.20 5.63 28.25
C LEU A 30 -14.61 6.15 27.89
N TYR A 31 -15.16 5.71 26.75
CA TYR A 31 -16.45 6.13 26.21
C TYR A 31 -16.64 7.65 26.10
N ARG A 32 -15.55 8.40 26.01
CA ARG A 32 -15.54 9.85 25.83
C ARG A 32 -15.23 10.19 24.38
N LEU A 33 -16.10 10.97 23.73
CA LEU A 33 -15.85 11.47 22.37
C LEU A 33 -14.81 12.61 22.42
N THR A 34 -13.78 12.52 21.60
CA THR A 34 -12.69 13.52 21.50
C THR A 34 -12.46 13.94 20.06
N PRO A 35 -12.09 15.20 19.79
CA PRO A 35 -11.85 15.70 18.44
C PRO A 35 -10.63 15.04 17.79
N GLY A 36 -10.60 15.05 16.46
CA GLY A 36 -9.53 14.51 15.63
C GLY A 36 -9.78 13.08 15.14
N ALA A 37 -8.94 12.65 14.19
CA ALA A 37 -8.93 11.28 13.70
C ALA A 37 -8.45 10.31 14.80
N CYS A 38 -8.91 9.05 14.73
CA CYS A 38 -8.42 8.02 15.63
C CYS A 38 -6.92 7.76 15.36
N PRO A 39 -6.04 7.79 16.38
CA PRO A 39 -4.61 7.66 16.17
C PRO A 39 -4.18 6.23 15.79
N LYS A 40 -4.95 5.21 16.18
CA LYS A 40 -4.62 3.80 15.98
C LYS A 40 -5.86 2.91 15.92
N SER A 41 -5.74 1.76 15.26
CA SER A 41 -6.75 0.70 15.26
C SER A 41 -6.50 -0.31 16.38
N TYR A 42 -7.55 -0.67 17.13
CA TYR A 42 -7.48 -1.60 18.28
C TYR A 42 -8.13 -2.97 18.02
N GLY A 43 -8.24 -3.38 16.75
CA GLY A 43 -8.88 -4.64 16.36
C GLY A 43 -8.23 -5.88 16.98
N VAL A 44 -6.91 -5.87 17.18
CA VAL A 44 -6.18 -6.96 17.84
C VAL A 44 -6.60 -7.11 19.31
N ASN A 45 -6.84 -6.01 20.02
CA ASN A 45 -7.37 -6.05 21.39
C ASN A 45 -8.78 -6.65 21.42
N VAL A 46 -9.65 -6.30 20.46
CA VAL A 46 -11.01 -6.87 20.39
C VAL A 46 -10.96 -8.38 20.08
N ALA A 47 -10.09 -8.81 19.16
CA ALA A 47 -9.90 -10.22 18.85
C ALA A 47 -9.37 -11.03 20.05
N ARG A 48 -8.48 -10.43 20.86
CA ARG A 48 -8.04 -11.00 22.14
C ARG A 48 -9.20 -11.24 23.10
N LEU A 49 -10.06 -10.23 23.28
CA LEU A 49 -11.27 -10.33 24.12
C LEU A 49 -12.24 -11.41 23.61
N ALA A 50 -12.27 -11.65 22.29
CA ALA A 50 -13.04 -12.73 21.67
C ALA A 50 -12.40 -14.13 21.82
N GLY A 51 -11.27 -14.26 22.52
CA GLY A 51 -10.61 -15.54 22.78
C GLY A 51 -9.78 -16.09 21.62
N ILE A 52 -9.40 -15.25 20.65
CA ILE A 52 -8.52 -15.69 19.56
C ILE A 52 -7.12 -16.01 20.11
N PRO A 53 -6.49 -17.15 19.71
CA PRO A 53 -5.18 -17.54 20.20
C PRO A 53 -4.08 -16.48 20.01
N THR A 54 -3.26 -16.27 21.04
CA THR A 54 -2.18 -15.26 21.07
C THR A 54 -1.23 -15.36 19.88
N LYS A 55 -0.88 -16.57 19.44
CA LYS A 55 0.00 -16.78 18.27
C LYS A 55 -0.59 -16.18 16.98
N LEU A 56 -1.91 -16.25 16.81
CA LEU A 56 -2.57 -15.64 15.65
C LEU A 56 -2.63 -14.13 15.78
N LEU A 57 -2.85 -13.61 16.98
CA LEU A 57 -2.87 -12.17 17.26
C LEU A 57 -1.51 -11.52 17.01
N GLN A 58 -0.42 -12.16 17.44
CA GLN A 58 0.95 -11.68 17.17
C GLN A 58 1.21 -11.59 15.67
N ARG A 59 0.91 -12.64 14.91
CA ARG A 59 1.04 -12.65 13.45
C ARG A 59 0.15 -11.60 12.77
N ALA A 60 -1.06 -11.38 13.27
CA ALA A 60 -1.96 -10.35 12.76
C ALA A 60 -1.40 -8.94 13.02
N ASN A 61 -0.83 -8.70 14.21
CA ASN A 61 -0.18 -7.44 14.55
C ASN A 61 1.03 -7.17 13.65
N GLU A 62 1.91 -8.15 13.46
CA GLU A 62 3.05 -8.06 12.54
C GLU A 62 2.61 -7.68 11.11
N LYS A 63 1.57 -8.34 10.60
CA LYS A 63 1.04 -8.06 9.25
C LYS A 63 0.35 -6.70 9.15
N SER A 64 -0.35 -6.26 10.19
CA SER A 64 -0.92 -4.91 10.24
C SER A 64 0.18 -3.84 10.19
N SER A 65 1.22 -3.99 10.99
CA SER A 65 2.35 -3.06 11.01
C SER A 65 3.09 -3.02 9.68
N GLU A 66 3.32 -4.18 9.05
CA GLU A 66 3.90 -4.26 7.69
C GLU A 66 3.02 -3.52 6.66
N PHE A 67 1.70 -3.70 6.75
CA PHE A 67 0.76 -3.04 5.85
C PHE A 67 0.74 -1.52 6.03
N GLU A 68 0.63 -1.03 7.27
CA GLU A 68 0.63 0.41 7.59
C GLU A 68 1.91 1.10 7.10
N ALA A 69 3.07 0.47 7.32
CA ALA A 69 4.37 0.98 6.87
C ALA A 69 4.46 1.11 5.32
N ASN A 70 3.76 0.25 4.59
CA ASN A 70 3.75 0.24 3.13
C ASN A 70 2.62 1.11 2.54
N TYR A 71 1.53 1.31 3.28
CA TYR A 71 0.36 2.07 2.81
C TYR A 71 0.68 3.56 2.63
N GLY A 72 1.41 4.17 3.59
CA GLY A 72 1.84 5.57 3.50
C GLY A 72 2.80 5.89 2.35
N LYS A 73 3.52 4.88 1.82
CA LYS A 73 4.43 5.05 0.68
C LYS A 73 3.68 5.18 -0.65
N ARG A 74 2.51 4.54 -0.79
CA ARG A 74 1.69 4.62 -2.02
C ARG A 74 0.99 5.98 -2.17
N HIS A 75 0.67 6.64 -1.06
CA HIS A 75 -0.02 7.95 -1.09
C HIS A 75 0.89 9.13 -1.48
N LYS A 76 2.22 8.99 -1.42
CA LYS A 76 3.14 9.99 -1.98
C LYS A 76 3.28 9.89 -3.51
N MET A 77 2.83 8.79 -4.12
CA MET A 77 3.02 8.52 -5.55
C MET A 77 1.89 9.06 -6.44
N THR A 78 0.82 9.63 -5.86
CA THR A 78 -0.35 10.09 -6.62
C THR A 78 -0.30 11.57 -7.00
N ASN A 79 0.72 12.33 -6.55
CA ASN A 79 0.84 13.76 -6.89
C ASN A 79 1.95 14.10 -7.88
N ASP A 80 2.70 13.11 -8.37
CA ASP A 80 3.58 13.29 -9.53
C ASP A 80 3.22 12.30 -10.62
N LYS A 81 2.76 12.86 -11.75
CA LYS A 81 2.71 12.15 -13.01
C LYS A 81 4.15 11.71 -13.35
N HIS A 82 4.28 10.44 -13.72
CA HIS A 82 5.43 9.84 -14.42
C HIS A 82 6.57 9.26 -13.55
N VAL A 83 6.77 7.94 -13.73
CA VAL A 83 8.02 7.13 -13.64
C VAL A 83 8.17 6.11 -12.49
N SER A 84 8.00 4.85 -12.91
CA SER A 84 8.60 3.57 -12.50
C SER A 84 8.86 3.26 -11.02
N ALA A 85 8.07 2.34 -10.47
CA ALA A 85 8.52 1.51 -9.36
C ALA A 85 9.52 0.47 -9.87
N GLN A 86 10.78 0.61 -9.41
CA GLN A 86 11.78 -0.45 -9.40
C GLN A 86 11.32 -1.54 -8.41
N SER A 87 10.58 -2.51 -8.92
CA SER A 87 10.54 -3.87 -8.35
C SER A 87 10.94 -4.76 -9.51
N ASP A 88 11.88 -5.68 -9.33
CA ASP A 88 12.36 -6.66 -10.33
C ASP A 88 11.24 -7.03 -11.32
N ASP A 89 11.18 -6.28 -12.44
CA ASP A 89 9.97 -6.21 -13.24
C ASP A 89 10.01 -7.41 -14.18
N LYS A 90 9.54 -8.55 -13.66
CA LYS A 90 9.36 -9.81 -14.39
C LYS A 90 8.53 -9.61 -15.66
N PHE A 91 7.79 -8.49 -15.74
CA PHE A 91 6.94 -8.13 -16.88
C PHE A 91 7.45 -6.92 -17.68
N SER A 92 8.67 -6.43 -17.43
CA SER A 92 9.29 -5.33 -18.17
C SER A 92 9.31 -5.59 -19.68
N ALA A 93 9.64 -6.83 -20.07
CA ALA A 93 9.65 -7.22 -21.47
C ALA A 93 8.27 -7.13 -22.14
N ILE A 94 7.20 -7.49 -21.42
CA ILE A 94 5.82 -7.40 -21.92
C ILE A 94 5.44 -5.92 -22.09
N ARG A 95 5.78 -5.07 -21.12
CA ARG A 95 5.49 -3.63 -21.17
C ARG A 95 6.20 -2.94 -22.34
N ASP A 96 7.46 -3.31 -22.57
CA ASP A 96 8.25 -2.79 -23.68
C ASP A 96 7.71 -3.24 -25.04
N LEU A 97 7.22 -4.48 -25.15
CA LEU A 97 6.55 -4.96 -26.36
C LEU A 97 5.30 -4.13 -26.66
N PHE A 98 4.44 -3.90 -25.67
CA PHE A 98 3.26 -3.05 -25.84
C PHE A 98 3.60 -1.63 -26.28
N ARG A 99 4.71 -1.06 -25.76
CA ARG A 99 5.18 0.26 -26.18
C ARG A 99 5.58 0.26 -27.65
N ILE A 100 6.38 -0.72 -28.09
CA ILE A 100 6.85 -0.85 -29.48
C ILE A 100 5.67 -1.02 -30.44
N VAL A 101 4.70 -1.88 -30.09
CA VAL A 101 3.50 -2.12 -30.92
C VAL A 101 2.63 -0.88 -31.03
N LYS A 102 2.45 -0.12 -29.94
CA LYS A 102 1.68 1.13 -29.95
C LYS A 102 2.31 2.20 -30.84
N THR A 103 3.64 2.23 -30.93
CA THR A 103 4.38 3.21 -31.73
C THR A 103 4.76 2.68 -33.12
N TRP A 104 4.17 1.57 -33.57
CA TRP A 104 4.57 0.92 -34.82
C TRP A 104 4.32 1.83 -36.03
N PRO A 105 5.37 2.24 -36.77
CA PRO A 105 5.23 3.09 -37.94
C PRO A 105 4.49 2.37 -39.07
N ARG A 106 3.92 3.16 -39.99
CA ARG A 106 3.42 2.65 -41.27
C ARG A 106 4.55 1.97 -42.08
N PRO A 107 4.21 1.15 -43.09
CA PRO A 107 5.10 0.14 -43.71
C PRO A 107 6.50 0.59 -44.13
N GLU A 108 6.71 1.88 -44.33
CA GLU A 108 7.93 2.42 -44.96
C GLU A 108 9.08 2.67 -43.96
N ASP A 109 8.80 2.68 -42.64
CA ASP A 109 9.79 2.94 -41.57
C ASP A 109 9.87 1.81 -40.51
N GLN A 110 9.60 0.56 -40.90
CA GLN A 110 9.49 -0.55 -39.96
C GLN A 110 10.82 -1.10 -39.43
N GLU A 111 11.95 -0.73 -40.06
CA GLU A 111 13.26 -1.30 -39.76
C GLU A 111 13.71 -1.00 -38.31
N ALA A 112 13.43 0.21 -37.83
CA ALA A 112 13.74 0.64 -36.46
C ALA A 112 12.94 -0.18 -35.43
N SER A 113 11.64 -0.37 -35.65
CA SER A 113 10.77 -1.10 -34.74
C SER A 113 11.07 -2.59 -34.73
N ILE A 114 11.42 -3.20 -35.87
CA ILE A 114 11.88 -4.59 -35.96
C ILE A 114 13.21 -4.78 -35.20
N SER A 115 14.15 -3.83 -35.34
CA SER A 115 15.41 -3.85 -34.60
C SER A 115 15.21 -3.78 -33.08
N MET A 116 14.25 -2.95 -32.62
CA MET A 116 13.87 -2.87 -31.21
C MET A 116 13.23 -4.17 -30.69
N LEU A 117 12.35 -4.82 -31.47
CA LEU A 117 11.77 -6.12 -31.12
C LEU A 117 12.85 -7.21 -30.97
N ARG A 118 13.82 -7.25 -31.89
CA ARG A 118 14.94 -8.21 -31.81
C ARG A 118 15.79 -7.97 -30.55
N LYS A 119 16.06 -6.72 -30.20
CA LYS A 119 16.78 -6.35 -28.96
C LYS A 119 15.99 -6.71 -27.70
N LEU A 120 14.65 -6.59 -27.74
CA LEU A 120 13.78 -6.99 -26.64
C LEU A 120 13.76 -8.51 -26.45
N GLN A 121 13.63 -9.27 -27.54
CA GLN A 121 13.64 -10.74 -27.50
C GLN A 121 14.96 -11.30 -26.96
N LYS A 122 16.11 -10.72 -27.33
CA LYS A 122 17.42 -11.13 -26.80
C LYS A 122 17.53 -10.92 -25.29
N ARG A 123 16.98 -9.81 -24.78
CA ARG A 123 16.95 -9.51 -23.34
C ARG A 123 16.00 -10.41 -22.55
N ALA A 124 14.87 -10.81 -23.15
CA ALA A 124 13.86 -11.65 -22.49
C ALA A 124 14.20 -13.16 -22.49
N LYS A 125 15.22 -13.59 -23.24
CA LYS A 125 15.67 -15.00 -23.32
C LYS A 125 16.76 -15.37 -22.30
N VAL A 126 17.14 -14.46 -21.41
CA VAL A 126 18.14 -14.68 -20.34
C VAL A 126 17.43 -15.09 -19.06
#